data_AF-F4Q0V8-F1
#
_entry.id   AF-F4Q0V8-F1
#
_cell.length_a   1.000
_cell.length_b   1.000
_cell.length_c   1.000
_cell.angle_alpha   90.00
_cell.angle_beta   90.00
_cell.angle_gamma   90.00
#
_symmetry.space_group_name_H-M   'P 1'
#
loop_
_entity.id
_entity.type
_entity.pdbx_description
1 polymer ?
#
loop_
_entity_poly.entity_id
_entity_poly.type
_entity_poly.pdbx_seq_one_letter_code
_entity_poly.pdbx_strand_id
1 'polypeptide(L)'
;MSSTPTNSTSPTTAAVATTSTAATAALTIQNIDEQIVADYNSSKLDVVQIDGIVVMKIIKQCKEHLPELVPGQLLGLDLGTTLEVSNCFPFPNPRDSDEGDSSEGIAEYQLEMMRFLREVNIDSNTVGWYTPTYLNSFFNESVIETQFNYQATINQKCVVLVYDPIKTSQGTLSLRCYRLTQPFMALFKDQEFSREKLDSANLNFNDIFEQIPIKIHNSQLINALLYELETSDSMTSNFDRLNIGNNIYLEKVLEGMTDCVDSLSQELSKVAGYQRNFQQHQLQRNSFIQKKALDGQKASEAEIASHLAAVLKPLPNPPSKLTSLLLSNQINNYCEQIHSFCDGKIVAPNLNADIPIKVRLVNTLDTEIIIEQIPSKDGSFSFFNVPAGSYVLDVDNLRYVYKPHKVEVGSKSNSIKIRNDNNTIVSTPITLQPVAISNYFQQHVPFSILGFLSNPMFMMMGITGILVVVMPYMTNAIENDEEAKEAFKLNAPDMVQKVPEWHSLQISQKSLPSSSPTASSK
;
A
#
# COMPACT_ATOMS: atom_id res chain seq x y z
N MET A 1 -57.70 -41.73 -4.04
CA MET A 1 -57.58 -42.57 -2.83
C MET A 1 -56.09 -42.79 -2.63
N SER A 2 -55.44 -41.93 -1.84
CA SER A 2 -55.07 -42.19 -0.42
C SER A 2 -54.12 -43.39 -0.33
N SER A 3 -52.90 -43.33 0.18
CA SER A 3 -52.36 -42.58 1.32
C SER A 3 -50.90 -43.03 1.52
N THR A 4 -50.00 -42.13 1.91
CA THR A 4 -48.80 -42.45 2.73
C THR A 4 -49.27 -42.81 4.16
N PRO A 5 -48.54 -43.57 5.03
CA PRO A 5 -47.13 -43.28 5.43
C PRO A 5 -46.23 -44.44 6.01
N THR A 6 -44.91 -44.14 6.19
CA THR A 6 -43.92 -44.62 7.24
C THR A 6 -43.57 -46.14 7.31
N ASN A 7 -42.38 -46.65 7.66
CA ASN A 7 -41.20 -46.17 8.38
C ASN A 7 -39.97 -47.12 8.18
N SER A 8 -38.78 -46.64 8.58
CA SER A 8 -37.61 -47.35 9.15
C SER A 8 -36.58 -48.16 8.31
N THR A 9 -35.33 -47.67 8.49
CA THR A 9 -34.03 -48.37 8.71
C THR A 9 -33.22 -48.99 7.55
N SER A 10 -32.05 -48.38 7.32
CA SER A 10 -30.87 -48.85 6.57
C SER A 10 -30.02 -49.84 7.40
N PRO A 11 -28.86 -50.36 6.95
CA PRO A 11 -28.15 -50.24 5.65
C PRO A 11 -27.73 -51.62 5.07
N THR A 12 -27.16 -51.67 3.86
CA THR A 12 -25.89 -52.35 3.49
C THR A 12 -25.75 -52.48 1.96
N THR A 13 -24.51 -52.30 1.49
CA THR A 13 -23.94 -52.47 0.13
C THR A 13 -24.14 -51.36 -0.89
N ALA A 14 -23.08 -50.54 -0.96
CA ALA A 14 -22.77 -49.62 -2.05
C ALA A 14 -22.51 -50.38 -3.35
N ALA A 15 -23.24 -50.00 -4.40
CA ALA A 15 -22.89 -50.29 -5.79
C ALA A 15 -22.44 -49.00 -6.46
N VAL A 16 -21.26 -49.08 -7.08
CA VAL A 16 -20.48 -48.02 -7.70
C VAL A 16 -21.28 -47.28 -8.78
N ALA A 17 -21.47 -45.97 -8.60
CA ALA A 17 -21.96 -45.05 -9.62
C ALA A 17 -20.80 -44.14 -10.08
N THR A 18 -20.08 -44.56 -11.11
CA THR A 18 -19.06 -43.77 -11.81
C THR A 18 -19.60 -43.31 -13.16
N THR A 19 -20.47 -42.30 -13.17
CA THR A 19 -20.87 -41.58 -14.41
C THR A 19 -21.27 -40.11 -14.22
N SER A 20 -21.20 -39.51 -13.02
CA SER A 20 -21.63 -38.11 -12.81
C SER A 20 -20.52 -37.05 -12.95
N THR A 21 -19.24 -37.44 -12.94
CA THR A 21 -18.12 -36.47 -12.89
C THR A 21 -17.88 -35.74 -14.21
N ALA A 22 -18.15 -36.36 -15.35
CA ALA A 22 -17.92 -35.77 -16.66
C ALA A 22 -18.95 -34.68 -17.03
N ALA A 23 -20.21 -34.85 -16.61
CA ALA A 23 -21.27 -33.88 -16.88
C ALA A 23 -21.11 -32.61 -16.03
N THR A 24 -20.68 -32.74 -14.77
CA THR A 24 -20.37 -31.59 -13.91
C THR A 24 -19.11 -30.85 -14.40
N ALA A 25 -18.08 -31.56 -14.87
CA ALA A 25 -16.89 -30.93 -15.45
C ALA A 25 -17.20 -30.18 -16.76
N ALA A 26 -18.05 -30.74 -17.63
CA ALA A 26 -18.45 -30.09 -18.87
C ALA A 26 -19.27 -28.80 -18.64
N LEU A 27 -20.17 -28.80 -17.64
CA LEU A 27 -20.90 -27.59 -17.23
C LEU A 27 -19.96 -26.55 -16.59
N THR A 28 -18.96 -26.96 -15.81
CA THR A 28 -17.95 -26.04 -15.26
C THR A 28 -17.07 -25.44 -16.36
N ILE A 29 -16.67 -26.22 -17.37
CA ILE A 29 -15.87 -25.73 -18.51
C ILE A 29 -16.67 -24.73 -19.36
N GLN A 30 -17.95 -25.01 -19.63
CA GLN A 30 -18.83 -24.06 -20.34
C GLN A 30 -19.03 -22.75 -19.58
N ASN A 31 -19.18 -22.79 -18.25
CA ASN A 31 -19.25 -21.59 -17.42
C ASN A 31 -17.93 -20.80 -17.39
N ILE A 32 -16.78 -21.48 -17.49
CA ILE A 32 -15.46 -20.84 -17.60
C ILE A 32 -15.30 -20.17 -18.95
N ASP A 33 -15.73 -20.80 -20.05
CA ASP A 33 -15.68 -20.20 -21.39
C ASP A 33 -16.59 -18.95 -21.47
N GLU A 34 -17.78 -18.99 -20.88
CA GLU A 34 -18.68 -17.82 -20.81
C GLU A 34 -18.10 -16.69 -19.93
N GLN A 35 -17.42 -17.02 -18.82
CA GLN A 35 -16.72 -16.05 -17.98
C GLN A 35 -15.51 -15.44 -18.67
N ILE A 36 -14.70 -16.23 -19.38
CA ILE A 36 -13.54 -15.75 -20.16
C ILE A 36 -14.01 -14.79 -21.26
N VAL A 37 -15.13 -15.11 -21.93
CA VAL A 37 -15.73 -14.22 -22.94
C VAL A 37 -16.30 -12.94 -22.30
N ALA A 38 -16.89 -13.03 -21.11
CA ALA A 38 -17.38 -11.86 -20.38
C ALA A 38 -16.22 -10.96 -19.89
N ASP A 39 -15.13 -11.55 -19.40
CA ASP A 39 -13.93 -10.85 -18.94
C ASP A 39 -13.15 -10.23 -20.11
N TYR A 40 -13.14 -10.87 -21.28
CA TYR A 40 -12.56 -10.29 -22.50
C TYR A 40 -13.32 -9.04 -22.96
N ASN A 41 -14.64 -9.04 -22.82
CA ASN A 41 -15.50 -7.90 -23.16
C ASN A 41 -15.61 -6.84 -22.05
N SER A 42 -15.02 -7.10 -20.88
CA SER A 42 -15.00 -6.14 -19.77
C SER A 42 -14.07 -4.97 -20.11
N SER A 43 -14.54 -3.75 -19.87
CA SER A 43 -13.77 -2.53 -20.04
C SER A 43 -12.83 -2.24 -18.86
N LYS A 44 -12.90 -3.04 -17.79
CA LYS A 44 -12.11 -2.87 -16.56
C LYS A 44 -10.73 -3.50 -16.71
N LEU A 45 -9.70 -2.81 -16.23
CA LEU A 45 -8.32 -3.29 -16.24
C LEU A 45 -7.81 -3.29 -14.80
N ASP A 46 -7.49 -4.48 -14.27
CA ASP A 46 -7.10 -4.61 -12.87
C ASP A 46 -5.57 -4.55 -12.68
N VAL A 47 -4.79 -5.09 -13.62
CA VAL A 47 -3.32 -5.15 -13.51
C VAL A 47 -2.66 -5.02 -14.88
N VAL A 48 -1.56 -4.28 -14.94
CA VAL A 48 -0.64 -4.30 -16.10
C VAL A 48 0.56 -5.18 -15.76
N GLN A 49 0.79 -6.21 -16.57
CA GLN A 49 1.94 -7.07 -16.49
C GLN A 49 2.98 -6.60 -17.51
N ILE A 50 4.19 -6.25 -17.04
CA ILE A 50 5.25 -5.72 -17.89
C ILE A 50 6.43 -6.69 -17.86
N ASP A 51 6.94 -7.05 -19.04
CA ASP A 51 8.15 -7.85 -19.13
C ASP A 51 9.39 -7.03 -18.78
N GLY A 52 10.36 -7.64 -18.09
CA GLY A 52 11.60 -6.97 -17.67
C GLY A 52 12.39 -6.34 -18.82
N ILE A 53 12.29 -6.87 -20.04
CA ILE A 53 12.94 -6.31 -21.23
C ILE A 53 12.40 -4.93 -21.61
N VAL A 54 11.09 -4.69 -21.45
CA VAL A 54 10.44 -3.41 -21.74
C VAL A 54 11.01 -2.34 -20.82
N VAL A 55 11.09 -2.64 -19.52
CA VAL A 55 11.66 -1.74 -18.52
C VAL A 55 13.10 -1.39 -18.86
N MET A 56 13.92 -2.38 -19.23
CA MET A 56 15.31 -2.14 -19.61
C MET A 56 15.46 -1.27 -20.86
N LYS A 57 14.60 -1.47 -21.87
CA LYS A 57 14.59 -0.63 -23.08
C LYS A 57 14.22 0.81 -22.77
N ILE A 58 13.21 1.03 -21.93
CA ILE A 58 12.82 2.39 -21.50
C ILE A 58 13.96 3.06 -20.75
N ILE A 59 14.59 2.37 -19.79
CA ILE A 59 15.72 2.92 -19.02
C ILE A 59 16.89 3.25 -19.95
N LYS A 60 17.25 2.33 -20.85
CA LYS A 60 18.32 2.53 -21.83
C LYS A 60 18.06 3.75 -22.70
N GLN A 61 16.87 3.83 -23.29
CA GLN A 61 16.47 4.94 -24.15
C GLN A 61 16.59 6.28 -23.43
N CYS A 62 16.04 6.37 -22.22
CA CYS A 62 16.09 7.59 -21.44
C CYS A 62 17.54 7.97 -21.16
N LYS A 63 18.38 7.02 -20.73
CA LYS A 63 19.77 7.30 -20.40
C LYS A 63 20.60 7.76 -21.60
N GLU A 64 20.33 7.23 -22.80
CA GLU A 64 21.06 7.59 -24.03
C GLU A 64 20.65 8.96 -24.60
N HIS A 65 19.39 9.37 -24.40
CA HIS A 65 18.85 10.60 -25.01
C HIS A 65 18.74 11.79 -24.04
N LEU A 66 19.13 11.63 -22.76
CA LEU A 66 19.21 12.74 -21.82
C LEU A 66 20.09 13.87 -22.37
N PRO A 67 19.64 15.14 -22.37
CA PRO A 67 18.52 15.70 -21.60
C PRO A 67 17.14 15.72 -22.30
N GLU A 68 17.00 15.23 -23.53
CA GLU A 68 15.73 15.23 -24.25
C GLU A 68 14.86 14.03 -23.84
N LEU A 69 13.58 14.30 -23.59
CA LEU A 69 12.62 13.29 -23.16
C LEU A 69 11.89 12.74 -24.39
N VAL A 70 12.19 11.49 -24.72
CA VAL A 70 11.66 10.84 -25.93
C VAL A 70 10.55 9.85 -25.56
N PRO A 71 9.29 10.09 -25.97
CA PRO A 71 8.21 9.12 -25.78
C PRO A 71 8.37 7.93 -26.73
N GLY A 72 7.65 6.84 -26.45
CA GLY A 72 7.64 5.66 -27.31
C GLY A 72 6.38 4.83 -27.21
N GLN A 73 6.25 3.84 -28.09
CA GLN A 73 5.08 2.98 -28.17
C GLN A 73 5.26 1.70 -27.36
N LEU A 74 4.19 1.24 -26.73
CA LEU A 74 4.10 -0.03 -26.01
C LEU A 74 3.33 -1.05 -26.86
N LEU A 75 3.89 -2.25 -26.92
CA LEU A 75 3.35 -3.39 -27.64
C LEU A 75 3.08 -4.54 -26.68
N GLY A 76 2.02 -5.29 -26.96
CA GLY A 76 1.62 -6.41 -26.12
C GLY A 76 0.24 -6.94 -26.46
N LEU A 77 -0.35 -7.68 -25.52
CA LEU A 77 -1.62 -8.36 -25.73
C LEU A 77 -2.55 -8.17 -24.53
N ASP A 78 -3.84 -8.07 -24.81
CA ASP A 78 -4.89 -7.96 -23.80
C ASP A 78 -5.40 -9.35 -23.40
N LEU A 79 -5.17 -9.74 -22.14
CA LEU A 79 -5.65 -10.98 -21.55
C LEU A 79 -6.79 -10.66 -20.57
N GLY A 80 -7.95 -10.27 -21.10
CA GLY A 80 -9.17 -10.02 -20.31
C GLY A 80 -8.96 -8.93 -19.25
N THR A 81 -8.71 -9.31 -18.00
CA THR A 81 -8.49 -8.38 -16.89
C THR A 81 -7.06 -7.86 -16.76
N THR A 82 -6.10 -8.50 -17.43
CA THR A 82 -4.67 -8.17 -17.34
C THR A 82 -4.11 -7.77 -18.70
N LEU A 83 -3.40 -6.64 -18.76
CA LEU A 83 -2.72 -6.20 -19.98
C LEU A 83 -1.26 -6.62 -19.92
N GLU A 84 -0.83 -7.48 -20.84
CA GLU A 84 0.58 -7.88 -20.96
C GLU A 84 1.30 -6.96 -21.92
N VAL A 85 2.43 -6.40 -21.48
CA VAL A 85 3.31 -5.55 -22.28
C VAL A 85 4.60 -6.33 -22.55
N SER A 86 4.71 -6.83 -23.78
CA SER A 86 5.81 -7.70 -24.22
C SER A 86 7.01 -6.90 -24.74
N ASN A 87 6.76 -5.78 -25.44
CA ASN A 87 7.83 -5.03 -26.10
C ASN A 87 7.53 -3.52 -26.19
N CYS A 88 8.56 -2.71 -26.44
CA CYS A 88 8.43 -1.28 -26.69
C CYS A 88 9.52 -0.77 -27.64
N PHE A 89 9.25 0.34 -28.31
CA PHE A 89 10.23 1.07 -29.09
C PHE A 89 10.01 2.59 -28.99
N PRO A 90 11.08 3.40 -29.02
CA PRO A 90 10.99 4.85 -28.94
C PRO A 90 10.52 5.47 -30.26
N PHE A 91 9.93 6.66 -30.18
CA PHE A 91 9.76 7.50 -31.37
C PHE A 91 11.08 8.18 -31.73
N PRO A 92 11.34 8.42 -33.02
CA PRO A 92 12.50 9.18 -33.44
C PRO A 92 12.36 10.63 -32.96
N ASN A 93 13.49 11.27 -32.62
CA ASN A 93 13.47 12.66 -32.22
C ASN A 93 13.13 13.55 -33.43
N PRO A 94 12.15 14.47 -33.30
CA PRO A 94 11.81 15.40 -34.37
C PRO A 94 12.97 16.33 -34.77
N ARG A 95 14.00 16.46 -33.92
CA ARG A 95 15.16 17.34 -34.14
C ARG A 95 16.23 16.76 -35.05
N ASP A 96 16.29 15.44 -35.22
CA ASP A 96 17.30 14.77 -36.06
C ASP A 96 16.88 14.67 -37.53
N SER A 97 15.61 14.94 -37.83
CA SER A 97 15.05 15.01 -39.18
C SER A 97 15.05 16.47 -39.68
N ASP A 98 15.93 16.78 -40.64
CA ASP A 98 15.97 18.07 -41.38
C ASP A 98 14.70 18.32 -42.24
N GLU A 99 13.80 17.33 -42.33
CA GLU A 99 12.50 17.46 -42.98
C GLU A 99 11.43 17.85 -41.94
N GLY A 100 10.85 19.04 -42.13
CA GLY A 100 9.96 19.67 -41.17
C GLY A 100 8.81 18.76 -40.69
N ASP A 101 8.68 18.68 -39.36
CA ASP A 101 7.49 18.41 -38.54
C ASP A 101 6.25 17.81 -39.22
N SER A 102 6.43 16.73 -39.96
CA SER A 102 5.31 15.97 -40.49
C SER A 102 5.02 14.86 -39.48
N SER A 103 3.89 14.99 -38.77
CA SER A 103 3.31 13.88 -38.00
C SER A 103 3.14 12.61 -38.87
N GLU A 104 3.17 12.76 -40.20
CA GLU A 104 3.26 11.68 -41.19
C GLU A 104 4.54 10.85 -41.07
N GLY A 105 5.72 11.46 -40.89
CA GLY A 105 6.98 10.72 -40.75
C GLY A 105 7.04 9.84 -39.50
N ILE A 106 6.40 10.26 -38.40
CA ILE A 106 6.27 9.44 -37.18
C ILE A 106 5.36 8.23 -37.45
N ALA A 107 4.26 8.43 -38.16
CA ALA A 107 3.33 7.35 -38.52
C ALA A 107 3.96 6.34 -39.49
N GLU A 108 4.75 6.82 -40.46
CA GLU A 108 5.51 5.95 -41.38
C GLU A 108 6.54 5.10 -40.62
N TYR A 109 7.32 5.73 -39.73
CA TYR A 109 8.27 5.00 -38.86
C TYR A 109 7.57 3.93 -38.00
N GLN A 110 6.41 4.27 -37.43
CA GLN A 110 5.62 3.31 -36.65
C GLN A 110 5.19 2.11 -37.50
N LEU A 111 4.67 2.35 -38.72
CA LEU A 111 4.24 1.28 -39.63
C LEU A 111 5.40 0.39 -40.06
N GLU A 112 6.55 0.98 -40.37
CA GLU A 112 7.76 0.24 -40.75
C GLU A 112 8.29 -0.59 -39.58
N MET A 113 8.38 -0.01 -38.38
CA MET A 113 8.81 -0.71 -37.17
C MET A 113 7.87 -1.87 -36.81
N MET A 114 6.55 -1.67 -36.93
CA MET A 114 5.58 -2.75 -36.74
C MET A 114 5.75 -3.89 -37.75
N ARG A 115 6.11 -3.57 -39.00
CA ARG A 115 6.42 -4.58 -40.02
C ARG A 115 7.66 -5.38 -39.65
N PHE A 116 8.75 -4.74 -39.23
CA PHE A 116 9.96 -5.44 -38.82
C PHE A 116 9.72 -6.35 -37.60
N LEU A 117 8.96 -5.89 -36.61
CA LEU A 117 8.63 -6.73 -35.45
C LEU A 117 7.79 -7.95 -35.83
N ARG A 118 6.88 -7.80 -36.80
CA ARG A 118 6.10 -8.92 -37.34
C ARG A 118 6.98 -9.93 -38.10
N GLU A 119 7.99 -9.47 -38.84
CA GLU A 119 8.96 -10.35 -39.53
C GLU A 119 9.78 -11.17 -38.52
N VAL A 120 10.05 -10.62 -37.34
CA VAL A 120 10.78 -11.30 -36.23
C VAL A 120 9.84 -12.15 -35.35
N ASN A 121 8.55 -12.28 -35.71
CA ASN A 121 7.53 -12.98 -34.92
C ASN A 121 7.37 -12.43 -33.48
N ILE A 122 7.53 -11.12 -33.31
CA ILE A 122 7.20 -10.42 -32.07
C ILE A 122 5.82 -9.77 -32.24
N ASP A 123 5.02 -9.79 -31.17
CA ASP A 123 3.70 -9.19 -31.16
C ASP A 123 3.76 -7.70 -31.51
N SER A 124 3.03 -7.31 -32.56
CA SER A 124 2.98 -5.94 -33.09
C SER A 124 1.69 -5.20 -32.69
N ASN A 125 1.02 -5.64 -31.63
CA ASN A 125 -0.25 -5.07 -31.18
C ASN A 125 0.01 -3.88 -30.26
N THR A 126 -0.53 -2.71 -30.59
CA THR A 126 -0.39 -1.52 -29.75
C THR A 126 -1.28 -1.62 -28.52
N VAL A 127 -0.67 -1.53 -27.34
CA VAL A 127 -1.37 -1.54 -26.03
C VAL A 127 -1.30 -0.21 -25.31
N GLY A 128 -0.41 0.68 -25.76
CA GLY A 128 -0.29 2.02 -25.22
C GLY A 128 1.00 2.70 -25.63
N TRP A 129 1.42 3.64 -24.81
CA TRP A 129 2.65 4.40 -25.02
C TRP A 129 3.29 4.73 -23.68
N TYR A 130 4.58 5.00 -23.69
CA TYR A 130 5.31 5.45 -22.52
C TYR A 130 5.88 6.84 -22.75
N THR A 131 5.98 7.60 -21.67
CA THR A 131 6.60 8.93 -21.68
C THR A 131 7.56 9.05 -20.50
N PRO A 132 8.83 9.38 -20.76
CA PRO A 132 9.72 9.75 -19.69
C PRO A 132 9.41 11.18 -19.26
N THR A 133 9.44 11.45 -17.96
CA THR A 133 9.09 12.76 -17.41
C THR A 133 9.96 13.08 -16.22
N TYR A 134 10.44 14.31 -16.14
CA TYR A 134 11.14 14.80 -14.96
C TYR A 134 10.16 15.03 -13.81
N LEU A 135 10.47 14.49 -12.63
CA LEU A 135 9.72 14.73 -11.39
C LEU A 135 8.23 14.36 -11.51
N ASN A 136 7.88 13.44 -12.42
CA ASN A 136 6.51 13.02 -12.70
C ASN A 136 5.55 14.18 -13.07
N SER A 137 6.08 15.25 -13.67
CA SER A 137 5.32 16.40 -14.19
C SER A 137 4.69 16.10 -15.57
N PHE A 138 3.68 15.22 -15.62
CA PHE A 138 3.12 14.73 -16.90
C PHE A 138 1.68 15.19 -17.19
N PHE A 139 1.03 15.90 -16.26
CA PHE A 139 -0.37 16.32 -16.40
C PHE A 139 -0.52 17.51 -17.37
N ASN A 140 -0.39 17.23 -18.66
CA ASN A 140 -0.56 18.21 -19.74
C ASN A 140 -1.82 17.91 -20.56
N GLU A 141 -2.39 18.95 -21.15
CA GLU A 141 -3.51 18.82 -22.09
C GLU A 141 -3.14 17.94 -23.30
N SER A 142 -1.92 18.09 -23.81
CA SER A 142 -1.39 17.28 -24.92
C SER A 142 -1.31 15.78 -24.59
N VAL A 143 -0.96 15.43 -23.35
CA VAL A 143 -0.91 14.03 -22.89
C VAL A 143 -2.31 13.43 -22.83
N ILE A 144 -3.30 14.23 -22.43
CA ILE A 144 -4.71 13.82 -22.38
C ILE A 144 -5.27 13.64 -23.78
N GLU A 145 -5.04 14.59 -24.69
CA GLU A 145 -5.46 14.50 -26.09
C GLU A 145 -4.87 13.26 -26.76
N THR A 146 -3.56 13.06 -26.58
CA THR A 146 -2.86 11.88 -27.10
C THR A 146 -3.49 10.62 -26.52
N GLN A 147 -3.63 10.52 -25.19
CA GLN A 147 -4.19 9.35 -24.55
C GLN A 147 -5.66 9.07 -24.94
N PHE A 148 -6.45 10.12 -25.12
CA PHE A 148 -7.82 10.01 -25.63
C PHE A 148 -7.83 9.43 -27.04
N ASN A 149 -6.96 9.90 -27.93
CA ASN A 149 -6.85 9.38 -29.30
C ASN A 149 -6.45 7.90 -29.32
N TYR A 150 -5.48 7.50 -28.49
CA TYR A 150 -5.09 6.08 -28.37
C TYR A 150 -6.24 5.22 -27.83
N GLN A 151 -6.95 5.67 -26.80
CA GLN A 151 -8.08 4.92 -26.25
C GLN A 151 -9.30 4.88 -27.17
N ALA A 152 -9.54 5.93 -27.95
CA ALA A 152 -10.65 6.01 -28.89
C ALA A 152 -10.40 5.18 -30.16
N THR A 153 -9.14 5.11 -30.62
CA THR A 153 -8.78 4.49 -31.90
C THR A 153 -8.42 3.01 -31.77
N ILE A 154 -7.67 2.63 -30.72
CA ILE A 154 -7.06 1.30 -30.63
C ILE A 154 -7.91 0.39 -29.74
N ASN A 155 -7.96 0.72 -28.45
CA ASN A 155 -8.64 -0.09 -27.45
C ASN A 155 -8.99 0.79 -26.24
N GLN A 156 -10.16 0.54 -25.64
CA GLN A 156 -10.53 1.17 -24.37
C GLN A 156 -9.49 0.89 -23.28
N LYS A 157 -8.77 -0.23 -23.35
CA LYS A 157 -7.71 -0.65 -22.41
C LYS A 157 -6.31 -0.14 -22.77
N CYS A 158 -6.20 1.02 -23.42
CA CYS A 158 -4.91 1.65 -23.61
C CYS A 158 -4.39 2.30 -22.32
N VAL A 159 -3.10 2.12 -22.04
CA VAL A 159 -2.41 2.63 -20.85
C VAL A 159 -1.25 3.57 -21.19
N VAL A 160 -0.98 4.53 -20.30
CA VAL A 160 0.22 5.37 -20.32
C VAL A 160 1.18 4.89 -19.25
N LEU A 161 2.41 4.62 -19.62
CA LEU A 161 3.48 4.34 -18.67
C LEU A 161 4.36 5.58 -18.50
N VAL A 162 4.43 6.10 -17.27
CA VAL A 162 5.26 7.24 -16.92
C VAL A 162 6.51 6.75 -16.20
N TYR A 163 7.67 7.13 -16.73
CA TYR A 163 8.97 6.78 -16.17
C TYR A 163 9.71 8.04 -15.71
N ASP A 164 10.16 8.06 -14.46
CA ASP A 164 10.98 9.16 -13.92
C ASP A 164 12.47 8.74 -13.83
N PRO A 165 13.35 9.30 -14.69
CA PRO A 165 14.77 8.99 -14.66
C PRO A 165 15.49 9.56 -13.42
N ILE A 166 15.04 10.69 -12.88
CA ILE A 166 15.71 11.35 -11.73
C ILE A 166 15.40 10.60 -10.44
N LYS A 167 14.17 10.10 -10.28
CA LYS A 167 13.82 9.26 -9.13
C LYS A 167 14.49 7.87 -9.23
N THR A 168 14.62 7.34 -10.44
CA THR A 168 15.29 6.06 -10.67
C THR A 168 16.80 6.14 -10.42
N SER A 169 17.45 7.27 -10.72
CA SER A 169 18.87 7.47 -10.39
C SER A 169 19.16 7.55 -8.89
N GLN A 170 18.15 7.79 -8.04
CA GLN A 170 18.26 7.69 -6.58
C GLN A 170 18.10 6.26 -6.05
N GLY A 171 17.93 5.27 -6.93
CA GLY A 171 17.89 3.85 -6.57
C GLY A 171 16.48 3.26 -6.38
N THR A 172 15.41 4.06 -6.49
CA THR A 172 14.03 3.54 -6.53
C THR A 172 13.47 3.64 -7.93
N LEU A 173 13.17 2.49 -8.56
CA LEU A 173 12.51 2.45 -9.86
C LEU A 173 11.13 3.11 -9.75
N SER A 174 10.95 4.22 -10.46
CA SER A 174 9.67 4.93 -10.51
C SER A 174 9.00 4.70 -11.85
N LEU A 175 8.09 3.73 -11.85
CA LEU A 175 7.19 3.45 -12.96
C LEU A 175 5.76 3.58 -12.45
N ARG A 176 4.97 4.41 -13.11
CA ARG A 176 3.55 4.56 -12.82
C ARG A 176 2.75 4.32 -14.09
N CYS A 177 1.69 3.54 -13.97
CA CYS A 177 0.79 3.24 -15.08
C CYS A 177 -0.53 3.96 -14.82
N TYR A 178 -0.95 4.73 -15.82
CA TYR A 178 -2.16 5.54 -15.76
C TYR A 178 -3.07 5.21 -16.93
N ARG A 179 -4.37 5.36 -16.70
CA ARG A 179 -5.42 5.25 -17.71
C ARG A 179 -6.43 6.37 -17.49
N LEU A 180 -6.97 6.95 -18.57
CA LEU A 180 -8.10 7.88 -18.43
C LEU A 180 -9.35 7.12 -18.02
N THR A 181 -10.10 7.71 -17.09
CA THR A 181 -11.35 7.15 -16.58
C THR A 181 -12.46 7.27 -17.63
N GLN A 182 -13.35 6.29 -17.70
CA GLN A 182 -14.46 6.27 -18.67
C GLN A 182 -15.41 7.50 -18.61
N PRO A 183 -15.77 8.04 -17.43
CA PRO A 183 -16.59 9.26 -17.35
C PRO A 183 -15.90 10.45 -17.99
N PHE A 184 -14.59 10.59 -17.79
CA PHE A 184 -13.80 11.65 -18.40
C PHE A 184 -13.73 11.48 -19.93
N MET A 185 -13.57 10.24 -20.41
CA MET A 185 -13.58 9.93 -21.84
C MET A 185 -14.90 10.30 -22.53
N ALA A 186 -16.04 10.06 -21.86
CA ALA A 186 -17.36 10.43 -22.39
C ALA A 186 -17.52 11.95 -22.53
N LEU A 187 -17.06 12.73 -21.55
CA LEU A 187 -17.08 14.19 -21.62
C LEU A 187 -16.10 14.74 -22.67
N PHE A 188 -14.92 14.14 -22.79
CA PHE A 188 -13.91 14.56 -23.75
C PHE A 188 -14.39 14.34 -25.19
N LYS A 189 -15.15 13.27 -25.44
CA LYS A 189 -15.75 12.97 -26.75
C LYS A 189 -16.69 14.07 -27.24
N ASP A 190 -17.41 14.71 -26.31
CA ASP A 190 -18.36 15.77 -26.65
C ASP A 190 -17.66 17.11 -26.96
N GLN A 191 -16.34 17.22 -26.75
CA GLN A 191 -15.46 18.39 -27.00
C GLN A 191 -15.94 19.74 -26.42
N GLU A 192 -17.01 19.75 -25.63
CA GLU A 192 -17.53 20.94 -24.96
C GLU A 192 -17.19 20.88 -23.46
N PHE A 193 -16.02 21.41 -23.10
CA PHE A 193 -15.66 21.71 -21.71
C PHE A 193 -16.43 22.93 -21.21
N SER A 194 -17.76 22.89 -21.30
CA SER A 194 -18.60 23.89 -20.65
C SER A 194 -18.58 23.65 -19.15
N ARG A 195 -18.47 24.74 -18.38
CA ARG A 195 -18.54 24.73 -16.92
C ARG A 195 -19.76 23.97 -16.40
N GLU A 196 -20.89 24.06 -17.10
CA GLU A 196 -22.15 23.44 -16.70
C GLU A 196 -22.11 21.91 -16.85
N LYS A 197 -21.49 21.41 -17.91
CA LYS A 197 -21.30 19.96 -18.12
C LYS A 197 -20.33 19.39 -17.09
N LEU A 198 -19.25 20.11 -16.80
CA LEU A 198 -18.27 19.70 -15.80
C LEU A 198 -18.85 19.73 -14.37
N ASP A 199 -19.69 20.74 -14.06
CA ASP A 199 -20.40 20.83 -12.79
C ASP A 199 -21.50 19.74 -12.66
N SER A 200 -22.17 19.39 -13.77
CA SER A 200 -23.13 18.27 -13.78
C SER A 200 -22.47 16.91 -13.59
N ALA A 201 -21.23 16.76 -14.06
CA ALA A 201 -20.45 15.53 -13.94
C ALA A 201 -19.73 15.38 -12.59
N ASN A 202 -19.63 16.44 -11.79
CA ASN A 202 -18.93 16.48 -10.49
C ASN A 202 -17.55 15.80 -10.51
N LEU A 203 -16.79 15.97 -11.60
CA LEU A 203 -15.48 15.36 -11.70
C LEU A 203 -14.50 16.02 -10.73
N ASN A 204 -13.90 15.19 -9.88
CA ASN A 204 -12.82 15.62 -9.01
C ASN A 204 -11.46 15.47 -9.73
N PHE A 205 -10.41 16.09 -9.19
CA PHE A 205 -9.06 15.99 -9.74
C PHE A 205 -8.61 14.52 -9.83
N ASN A 206 -8.89 13.70 -8.80
CA ASN A 206 -8.53 12.28 -8.76
C ASN A 206 -9.25 11.42 -9.82
N ASP A 207 -10.39 11.85 -10.35
CA ASP A 207 -11.20 11.02 -11.26
C ASP A 207 -10.76 11.13 -12.73
N ILE A 208 -9.76 11.97 -13.03
CA ILE A 208 -9.25 12.14 -14.41
C ILE A 208 -8.41 10.93 -14.84
N PHE A 209 -7.49 10.51 -13.97
CA PHE A 209 -6.59 9.38 -14.22
C PHE A 209 -6.76 8.32 -13.15
N GLU A 210 -7.00 7.09 -13.57
CA GLU A 210 -6.95 5.90 -12.73
C GLU A 210 -5.53 5.34 -12.77
N GLN A 211 -4.94 5.12 -11.58
CA GLN A 211 -3.65 4.44 -11.47
C GLN A 211 -3.85 2.93 -11.42
N ILE A 212 -3.19 2.21 -12.33
CA ILE A 212 -3.26 0.75 -12.39
C ILE A 212 -1.98 0.14 -11.79
N PRO A 213 -2.10 -0.89 -10.93
CA PRO A 213 -0.93 -1.56 -10.37
C PRO A 213 -0.13 -2.30 -11.46
N ILE A 214 1.20 -2.22 -11.35
CA ILE A 214 2.15 -2.85 -12.26
C ILE A 214 2.70 -4.12 -11.62
N LYS A 215 2.71 -5.24 -12.35
CA LYS A 215 3.44 -6.46 -12.00
C LYS A 215 4.55 -6.70 -13.02
N ILE A 216 5.78 -6.85 -12.55
CA ILE A 216 6.89 -7.23 -13.43
C ILE A 216 6.87 -8.75 -13.56
N HIS A 217 6.80 -9.23 -14.79
CA HIS A 217 6.87 -10.63 -15.13
C HIS A 217 8.18 -10.91 -15.87
N ASN A 218 8.80 -12.06 -15.57
CA ASN A 218 9.99 -12.54 -16.28
C ASN A 218 9.77 -14.00 -16.66
N SER A 219 10.11 -14.33 -17.91
CA SER A 219 10.19 -15.71 -18.36
C SER A 219 11.23 -16.50 -17.55
N GLN A 220 11.02 -17.80 -17.42
CA GLN A 220 11.92 -18.71 -16.69
C GLN A 220 13.34 -18.68 -17.26
N LEU A 221 13.50 -18.48 -18.58
CA LEU A 221 14.81 -18.35 -19.21
C LEU A 221 15.55 -17.09 -18.75
N ILE A 222 14.83 -15.97 -18.62
CA ILE A 222 15.39 -14.70 -18.11
C ILE A 222 15.80 -14.91 -16.65
N ASN A 223 15.01 -15.63 -15.86
CA ASN A 223 15.39 -15.96 -14.48
C ASN A 223 16.67 -16.80 -14.42
N ALA A 224 16.84 -17.79 -15.31
CA ALA A 224 18.09 -18.55 -15.40
C ALA A 224 19.28 -17.65 -15.78
N LEU A 225 19.10 -16.73 -16.72
CA LEU A 225 20.11 -15.74 -17.09
C LEU A 225 20.45 -14.82 -15.91
N LEU A 226 19.46 -14.39 -15.12
CA LEU A 226 19.70 -13.57 -13.93
C LEU A 226 20.54 -14.31 -12.87
N TYR A 227 20.32 -15.62 -12.69
CA TYR A 227 21.16 -16.44 -11.80
C TYR A 227 22.59 -16.61 -12.33
N GLU A 228 22.77 -16.75 -13.64
CA GLU A 228 24.11 -16.78 -14.25
C GLU A 228 24.83 -15.42 -14.08
N LEU A 229 24.12 -14.32 -14.31
CA LEU A 229 24.64 -12.96 -14.14
C LEU A 229 25.05 -12.68 -12.69
N GLU A 230 24.22 -13.10 -11.72
CA GLU A 230 24.53 -13.00 -10.29
C GLU A 230 25.81 -13.75 -9.92
N THR A 231 26.09 -14.87 -10.60
CA THR A 231 27.31 -15.65 -10.39
C THR A 231 28.52 -14.99 -11.06
N SER A 232 28.31 -14.26 -12.16
CA SER A 232 29.36 -13.75 -13.03
C SER A 232 29.91 -12.36 -12.66
N ASP A 233 29.16 -11.51 -11.94
CA ASP A 233 29.55 -10.12 -11.73
C ASP A 233 29.63 -9.66 -10.28
N SER A 234 30.64 -8.84 -10.06
CA SER A 234 30.89 -8.00 -8.90
C SER A 234 29.62 -7.28 -8.44
N MET A 235 29.13 -7.63 -7.25
CA MET A 235 27.98 -6.94 -6.66
C MET A 235 28.27 -5.45 -6.55
N THR A 236 27.68 -4.66 -7.45
CA THR A 236 27.50 -3.24 -7.24
C THR A 236 26.54 -3.11 -6.06
N SER A 237 27.12 -2.94 -4.89
CA SER A 237 26.40 -2.64 -3.66
C SER A 237 25.48 -1.44 -3.90
N ASN A 238 24.16 -1.68 -3.85
CA ASN A 238 23.09 -0.70 -4.04
C ASN A 238 23.04 0.31 -2.86
N PHE A 239 24.09 1.11 -2.70
CA PHE A 239 24.18 2.14 -1.68
C PHE A 239 23.38 3.40 -2.04
N ASP A 240 22.99 3.57 -3.31
CA ASP A 240 22.23 4.75 -3.77
C ASP A 240 20.89 4.90 -3.03
N ARG A 241 20.23 3.79 -2.68
CA ARG A 241 18.99 3.78 -1.88
C ARG A 241 19.17 4.32 -0.45
N LEU A 242 20.40 4.30 0.07
CA LEU A 242 20.73 4.74 1.42
C LEU A 242 21.29 6.17 1.44
N ASN A 243 21.36 6.84 0.29
CA ASN A 243 21.94 8.17 0.20
C ASN A 243 20.94 9.23 0.68
N ILE A 244 21.18 9.76 1.89
CA ILE A 244 20.38 10.81 2.54
C ILE A 244 21.02 12.20 2.33
N GLY A 245 22.22 12.25 1.74
CA GLY A 245 23.03 13.46 1.63
C GLY A 245 22.61 14.34 0.45
N ASN A 246 22.04 15.52 0.76
CA ASN A 246 21.67 16.59 -0.16
C ASN A 246 20.66 16.18 -1.25
N ASN A 247 19.37 16.26 -0.93
CA ASN A 247 18.29 16.00 -1.87
C ASN A 247 18.10 17.16 -2.86
N ILE A 248 19.01 17.30 -3.83
CA ILE A 248 18.82 18.12 -5.04
C ILE A 248 17.48 17.77 -5.69
N TYR A 249 17.05 16.51 -5.59
CA TYR A 249 15.74 16.08 -6.01
C TYR A 249 14.60 16.76 -5.25
N LEU A 250 14.67 16.84 -3.92
CA LEU A 250 13.62 17.49 -3.12
C LEU A 250 13.57 18.99 -3.42
N GLU A 251 14.72 19.64 -3.59
CA GLU A 251 14.80 21.05 -4.00
C GLU A 251 14.09 21.26 -5.35
N LYS A 252 14.39 20.42 -6.34
CA LYS A 252 13.73 20.47 -7.65
C LYS A 252 12.23 20.15 -7.60
N VAL A 253 11.80 19.23 -6.75
CA VAL A 253 10.37 18.93 -6.53
C VAL A 253 9.66 20.14 -5.91
N LEU A 254 10.29 20.81 -4.94
CA LEU A 254 9.74 22.03 -4.33
C LEU A 254 9.74 23.21 -5.31
N GLU A 255 10.76 23.35 -6.15
CA GLU A 255 10.82 24.34 -7.22
C GLU A 255 9.67 24.11 -8.23
N GLY A 256 9.54 22.89 -8.75
CA GLY A 256 8.46 22.53 -9.68
C GLY A 256 7.06 22.65 -9.06
N MET A 257 6.90 22.38 -7.75
CA MET A 257 5.65 22.62 -7.04
C MET A 257 5.35 24.13 -6.92
N THR A 258 6.36 24.96 -6.66
CA THR A 258 6.21 26.41 -6.56
C THR A 258 5.73 26.98 -7.89
N ASP A 259 6.32 26.56 -9.01
CA ASP A 259 5.89 26.96 -10.36
C ASP A 259 4.44 26.57 -10.66
N CYS A 260 4.01 25.39 -10.21
CA CYS A 260 2.63 24.92 -10.38
C CYS A 260 1.64 25.69 -9.51
N VAL A 261 2.02 26.05 -8.29
CA VAL A 261 1.21 26.88 -7.38
C VAL A 261 1.08 28.30 -7.94
N ASP A 262 2.14 28.87 -8.49
CA ASP A 262 2.10 30.17 -9.15
C ASP A 262 1.21 30.14 -10.40
N SER A 263 1.32 29.09 -11.20
CA SER A 263 0.44 28.86 -12.36
C SER A 263 -1.03 28.72 -11.93
N LEU A 264 -1.32 27.97 -10.85
CA LEU A 264 -2.66 27.86 -10.29
C LEU A 264 -3.17 29.22 -9.77
N SER A 265 -2.31 30.00 -9.12
CA SER A 265 -2.63 31.35 -8.64
C SER A 265 -2.99 32.30 -9.80
N GLN A 266 -2.29 32.19 -10.93
CA GLN A 266 -2.64 32.91 -12.16
C GLN A 266 -4.00 32.49 -12.71
N GLU A 267 -4.32 31.20 -12.74
CA GLU A 267 -5.65 30.71 -13.15
C GLU A 267 -6.76 31.17 -12.19
N LEU A 268 -6.51 31.13 -10.87
CA LEU A 268 -7.45 31.65 -9.87
C LEU A 268 -7.69 33.16 -10.05
N SER A 269 -6.66 33.92 -10.40
CA SER A 269 -6.78 35.35 -10.70
C SER A 269 -7.63 35.60 -11.95
N LYS A 270 -7.51 34.76 -13.00
CA LYS A 270 -8.38 34.81 -14.19
C LYS A 270 -9.84 34.50 -13.83
N VAL A 271 -10.08 33.48 -13.00
CA VAL A 271 -11.42 33.13 -12.51
C VAL A 271 -12.02 34.26 -11.67
N ALA A 272 -11.25 34.87 -10.78
CA ALA A 272 -11.69 36.02 -9.98
C ALA A 272 -12.03 37.24 -10.87
N GLY A 273 -11.22 37.50 -11.90
CA GLY A 273 -11.48 38.52 -12.91
C GLY A 273 -12.78 38.27 -13.66
N TYR A 274 -13.01 37.02 -14.11
CA TYR A 274 -14.26 36.61 -14.75
C TYR A 274 -15.46 36.79 -13.82
N GLN A 275 -15.37 36.36 -12.56
CA GLN A 275 -16.45 36.51 -11.57
C GLN A 275 -16.80 37.97 -11.34
N ARG A 276 -15.80 38.86 -11.25
CA ARG A 276 -16.02 40.31 -11.09
C ARG A 276 -16.74 40.90 -12.30
N ASN A 277 -16.34 40.54 -13.51
CA ASN A 277 -17.02 40.98 -14.74
C ASN A 277 -18.46 40.45 -14.79
N PHE A 278 -18.66 39.17 -14.50
CA PHE A 278 -20.00 38.56 -14.47
C PHE A 278 -20.93 39.23 -13.43
N GLN A 279 -20.42 39.53 -12.23
CA GLN A 279 -21.19 40.25 -11.21
C GLN A 279 -21.57 41.67 -11.66
N GLN A 280 -20.66 42.39 -12.32
CA GLN A 280 -20.96 43.72 -12.91
C GLN A 280 -22.09 43.62 -13.93
N HIS A 281 -22.02 42.64 -14.84
CA HIS A 281 -23.08 42.40 -15.81
C HIS A 281 -24.42 42.02 -15.15
N GLN A 282 -24.41 41.17 -14.12
CA GLN A 282 -25.63 40.82 -13.38
C GLN A 282 -26.24 42.03 -12.65
N LEU A 283 -25.42 42.87 -12.01
CA LEU A 283 -25.89 44.07 -11.32
C LEU A 283 -26.52 45.07 -12.30
N GLN A 284 -25.90 45.30 -13.46
CA GLN A 284 -26.48 46.18 -14.48
C GLN A 284 -27.76 45.60 -15.06
N ARG A 285 -27.79 44.28 -15.33
CA ARG A 285 -29.01 43.58 -15.76
C ARG A 285 -30.14 43.79 -14.76
N ASN A 286 -29.87 43.57 -13.47
CA ASN A 286 -30.87 43.73 -12.41
C ASN A 286 -31.28 45.20 -12.25
N SER A 287 -30.37 46.16 -12.41
CA SER A 287 -30.68 47.59 -12.37
C SER A 287 -31.61 48.02 -13.51
N PHE A 288 -31.43 47.45 -14.70
CA PHE A 288 -32.28 47.72 -15.86
C PHE A 288 -33.67 47.09 -15.69
N ILE A 289 -33.72 45.85 -15.19
CA ILE A 289 -34.98 45.18 -14.84
C ILE A 289 -35.75 45.99 -13.78
N GLN A 290 -35.07 46.52 -12.75
CA GLN A 290 -35.70 47.35 -11.72
C GLN A 290 -36.24 48.67 -12.29
N LYS A 291 -35.50 49.35 -13.18
CA LYS A 291 -35.98 50.57 -13.84
C LYS A 291 -37.23 50.31 -14.67
N LYS A 292 -37.23 49.26 -15.51
CA LYS A 292 -38.39 48.87 -16.31
C LYS A 292 -39.58 48.42 -15.44
N ALA A 293 -39.32 47.74 -14.33
CA ALA A 293 -40.35 47.35 -13.37
C ALA A 293 -41.00 48.55 -12.67
N LEU A 294 -40.23 49.60 -12.37
CA LEU A 294 -40.74 50.89 -11.86
C LEU A 294 -41.62 51.61 -12.90
N ASP A 295 -41.28 51.49 -14.18
CA ASP A 295 -42.07 52.03 -15.30
C ASP A 295 -43.33 51.20 -15.62
N GLY A 296 -43.61 50.13 -14.86
CA GLY A 296 -44.82 49.31 -14.99
C GLY A 296 -44.85 48.36 -16.18
N GLN A 297 -43.74 48.21 -16.93
CA GLN A 297 -43.62 47.28 -18.05
C GLN A 297 -42.66 46.13 -17.73
N LYS A 298 -43.04 44.89 -18.08
CA LYS A 298 -42.12 43.74 -17.99
C LYS A 298 -41.06 43.87 -19.10
N ALA A 299 -39.79 43.86 -18.70
CA ALA A 299 -38.67 43.92 -19.64
C ALA A 299 -38.65 42.66 -20.53
N SER A 300 -38.57 42.84 -21.86
CA SER A 300 -38.39 41.75 -22.82
C SER A 300 -36.91 41.35 -22.88
N GLU A 301 -36.63 40.05 -22.99
CA GLU A 301 -35.26 39.49 -22.92
C GLU A 301 -34.32 40.05 -24.01
N ALA A 302 -34.87 40.44 -25.17
CA ALA A 302 -34.15 41.07 -26.28
C ALA A 302 -33.74 42.54 -26.02
N GLU A 303 -34.54 43.33 -25.29
CA GLU A 303 -34.18 44.71 -24.91
C GLU A 303 -33.10 44.74 -23.82
N ILE A 304 -33.06 43.72 -22.96
CA ILE A 304 -32.04 43.58 -21.91
C ILE A 304 -30.68 43.27 -22.55
N ALA A 305 -30.66 42.37 -23.54
CA ALA A 305 -29.44 42.00 -24.25
C ALA A 305 -28.83 43.16 -25.06
N SER A 306 -29.66 43.97 -25.74
CA SER A 306 -29.18 45.13 -26.50
C SER A 306 -28.65 46.25 -25.63
N HIS A 307 -29.30 46.54 -24.49
CA HIS A 307 -28.86 47.57 -23.55
C HIS A 307 -27.59 47.16 -22.78
N LEU A 308 -27.40 45.86 -22.51
CA LEU A 308 -26.18 45.34 -21.91
C LEU A 308 -25.00 45.33 -22.89
N ALA A 309 -25.24 44.98 -24.16
CA ALA A 309 -24.23 45.01 -25.22
C ALA A 309 -23.79 46.43 -25.59
N ALA A 310 -24.65 47.43 -25.41
CA ALA A 310 -24.33 48.84 -25.65
C ALA A 310 -23.53 49.49 -24.51
N VAL A 311 -23.74 49.05 -23.26
CA VAL A 311 -23.14 49.68 -22.05
C VAL A 311 -21.85 48.98 -21.61
N LEU A 312 -21.71 47.67 -21.83
CA LEU A 312 -20.52 46.93 -21.46
C LEU A 312 -19.94 46.15 -22.64
N LYS A 313 -18.61 45.93 -22.58
CA LYS A 313 -17.95 44.96 -23.47
C LYS A 313 -18.60 43.57 -23.28
N PRO A 314 -18.68 42.76 -24.34
CA PRO A 314 -19.20 41.39 -24.23
C PRO A 314 -18.42 40.60 -23.19
N LEU A 315 -19.11 39.73 -22.43
CA LEU A 315 -18.46 38.89 -21.43
C LEU A 315 -17.34 38.07 -22.10
N PRO A 316 -16.14 38.03 -21.50
CA PRO A 316 -15.13 37.04 -21.88
C PRO A 316 -15.70 35.62 -21.71
N ASN A 317 -15.27 34.70 -22.57
CA ASN A 317 -15.59 33.28 -22.38
C ASN A 317 -15.11 32.83 -20.98
N PRO A 318 -15.87 31.96 -20.30
CA PRO A 318 -15.45 31.45 -19.01
C PRO A 318 -14.08 30.77 -19.14
N PRO A 319 -13.16 31.00 -18.19
CA PRO A 319 -11.88 30.30 -18.19
C PRO A 319 -12.12 28.78 -18.08
N SER A 320 -11.33 28.00 -18.81
CA SER A 320 -11.42 26.54 -18.78
C SER A 320 -11.11 26.04 -17.36
N LYS A 321 -11.97 25.17 -16.82
CA LYS A 321 -11.74 24.52 -15.52
C LYS A 321 -10.73 23.37 -15.60
N LEU A 322 -10.49 22.83 -16.79
CA LEU A 322 -9.63 21.67 -17.01
C LEU A 322 -8.20 21.98 -16.56
N THR A 323 -7.64 23.12 -16.99
CA THR A 323 -6.29 23.55 -16.61
C THR A 323 -6.12 23.66 -15.10
N SER A 324 -7.10 24.24 -14.40
CA SER A 324 -7.08 24.34 -12.93
C SER A 324 -7.15 22.98 -12.24
N LEU A 325 -7.92 22.03 -12.79
CA LEU A 325 -7.97 20.65 -12.27
C LEU A 325 -6.67 19.89 -12.51
N LEU A 326 -6.03 20.05 -13.68
CA LEU A 326 -4.74 19.43 -13.98
C LEU A 326 -3.62 19.96 -13.08
N LEU A 327 -3.57 21.27 -12.87
CA LEU A 327 -2.60 21.88 -11.95
C LEU A 327 -2.82 21.39 -10.51
N SER A 328 -4.07 21.21 -10.08
CA SER A 328 -4.39 20.65 -8.76
C SER A 328 -3.92 19.20 -8.62
N ASN A 329 -4.09 18.37 -9.66
CA ASN A 329 -3.55 17.01 -9.71
C ASN A 329 -2.02 17.00 -9.64
N GLN A 330 -1.37 17.89 -10.37
CA GLN A 330 0.08 18.00 -10.39
C GLN A 330 0.63 18.40 -9.02
N ILE A 331 -0.02 19.33 -8.32
CA ILE A 331 0.31 19.69 -6.93
C ILE A 331 0.14 18.48 -6.02
N ASN A 332 -0.98 17.74 -6.12
CA ASN A 332 -1.17 16.53 -5.33
C ASN A 332 -0.07 15.49 -5.60
N ASN A 333 0.38 15.34 -6.85
CA ASN A 333 1.46 14.43 -7.20
C ASN A 333 2.80 14.83 -6.55
N TYR A 334 3.12 16.12 -6.54
CA TYR A 334 4.29 16.61 -5.81
C TYR A 334 4.14 16.39 -4.30
N CYS A 335 2.95 16.60 -3.72
CA CYS A 335 2.69 16.30 -2.32
C CYS A 335 2.90 14.80 -2.01
N GLU A 336 2.40 13.89 -2.85
CA GLU A 336 2.64 12.45 -2.72
C GLU A 336 4.13 12.08 -2.80
N GLN A 337 4.88 12.74 -3.68
CA GLN A 337 6.33 12.52 -3.78
C GLN A 337 7.06 12.99 -2.52
N ILE A 338 6.70 14.16 -1.99
CA ILE A 338 7.25 14.69 -0.75
C ILE A 338 6.89 13.77 0.42
N HIS A 339 5.64 13.32 0.53
CA HIS A 339 5.22 12.36 1.56
C HIS A 339 5.99 11.04 1.43
N SER A 340 6.10 10.49 0.22
CA SER A 340 6.90 9.28 -0.04
C SER A 340 8.38 9.45 0.34
N PHE A 341 8.90 10.68 0.38
CA PHE A 341 10.26 10.98 0.78
C PHE A 341 10.40 11.21 2.29
N CYS A 342 9.38 11.82 2.93
CA CYS A 342 9.38 12.17 4.36
C CYS A 342 8.89 11.05 5.29
N ASP A 343 8.05 10.14 4.80
CA ASP A 343 7.32 9.19 5.64
C ASP A 343 8.19 8.04 6.19
N GLY A 344 8.16 7.86 7.52
CA GLY A 344 8.52 6.59 8.16
C GLY A 344 7.46 5.53 7.84
N LYS A 345 7.87 4.30 7.50
CA LYS A 345 6.94 3.21 7.13
C LYS A 345 6.84 2.16 8.22
N ILE A 346 5.63 1.81 8.64
CA ILE A 346 5.37 0.62 9.45
C ILE A 346 5.06 -0.52 8.51
N VAL A 347 5.91 -1.53 8.53
CA VAL A 347 5.64 -2.78 7.81
C VAL A 347 4.81 -3.65 8.74
N ALA A 348 3.58 -3.97 8.38
CA ALA A 348 2.83 -5.06 9.01
C ALA A 348 2.47 -6.11 7.93
N PRO A 349 2.56 -7.42 8.22
CA PRO A 349 2.32 -8.48 7.23
C PRO A 349 0.90 -8.45 6.61
N ASN A 350 -0.06 -7.79 7.28
CA ASN A 350 -1.43 -7.60 6.81
C ASN A 350 -1.97 -6.25 7.34
N LEU A 351 -1.67 -5.14 6.66
CA LEU A 351 -2.20 -3.82 7.02
C LEU A 351 -3.73 -3.68 6.80
N ASN A 352 -4.32 -4.59 6.01
CA ASN A 352 -5.74 -4.57 5.64
C ASN A 352 -6.67 -5.27 6.64
N ALA A 353 -6.15 -5.77 7.77
CA ALA A 353 -7.00 -6.32 8.82
C ALA A 353 -7.58 -5.15 9.65
N ASP A 354 -8.86 -5.24 10.06
CA ASP A 354 -9.62 -4.29 10.90
C ASP A 354 -9.03 -4.04 12.32
N ILE A 355 -7.73 -4.28 12.51
CA ILE A 355 -7.01 -4.12 13.77
C ILE A 355 -6.35 -2.74 13.73
N PRO A 356 -6.82 -1.76 14.52
CA PRO A 356 -6.24 -0.42 14.52
C PRO A 356 -4.80 -0.47 15.05
N ILE A 357 -3.85 -0.03 14.21
CA ILE A 357 -2.47 0.23 14.61
C ILE A 357 -2.39 1.68 15.08
N LYS A 358 -1.82 1.94 16.27
CA LYS A 358 -1.60 3.29 16.77
C LYS A 358 -0.12 3.50 17.05
N VAL A 359 0.43 4.60 16.56
CA VAL A 359 1.81 5.01 16.85
C VAL A 359 1.76 6.07 17.93
N ARG A 360 2.50 5.85 19.01
CA ARG A 360 2.53 6.72 20.17
C ARG A 360 3.93 7.29 20.36
N LEU A 361 4.01 8.59 20.54
CA LEU A 361 5.21 9.28 21.00
C LEU A 361 5.00 9.66 22.47
N VAL A 362 5.72 9.02 23.39
CA VAL A 362 5.63 9.27 24.84
C VAL A 362 6.83 10.07 25.29
N ASN A 363 6.64 11.23 25.91
CA ASN A 363 7.76 11.98 26.48
C ASN A 363 8.35 11.24 27.70
N THR A 364 9.68 11.14 27.75
CA THR A 364 10.41 10.44 28.82
C THR A 364 10.33 11.19 30.16
N LEU A 365 10.16 12.52 30.12
CA LEU A 365 10.11 13.38 31.31
C LEU A 365 8.69 13.59 31.81
N ASP A 366 7.74 13.79 30.89
CA ASP A 366 6.34 14.03 31.20
C ASP A 366 5.46 12.96 30.55
N THR A 367 5.12 11.92 31.30
CA THR A 367 4.30 10.80 30.79
C THR A 367 2.88 11.20 30.36
N GLU A 368 2.45 12.44 30.64
CA GLU A 368 1.16 13.00 30.20
C GLU A 368 1.19 13.52 28.75
N ILE A 369 2.37 13.85 28.21
CA ILE A 369 2.49 14.31 26.81
C ILE A 369 2.60 13.09 25.92
N ILE A 370 1.44 12.65 25.42
CA ILE A 370 1.30 11.55 24.49
C ILE A 370 0.81 12.10 23.14
N ILE A 371 1.65 12.01 22.11
CA ILE A 371 1.25 12.34 20.74
C ILE A 371 0.91 11.02 20.04
N GLU A 372 -0.36 10.83 19.70
CA GLU A 372 -0.84 9.63 19.00
C GLU A 372 -1.12 9.94 17.53
N GLN A 373 -0.73 9.03 16.65
CA GLN A 373 -1.06 9.08 15.23
C GLN A 373 -1.48 7.70 14.73
N ILE A 374 -2.52 7.69 13.92
CA ILE A 374 -2.96 6.49 13.21
C ILE A 374 -2.21 6.47 11.87
N PRO A 375 -1.47 5.39 11.53
CA PRO A 375 -0.82 5.26 10.23
C PRO A 375 -1.83 5.31 9.09
N SER A 376 -1.40 5.81 7.93
CA SER A 376 -2.17 5.69 6.69
C SER A 376 -2.34 4.21 6.30
N LYS A 377 -3.24 3.92 5.35
CA LYS A 377 -3.47 2.56 4.82
C LYS A 377 -2.19 1.90 4.27
N ASP A 378 -1.20 2.72 3.89
CA ASP A 378 0.11 2.29 3.39
C ASP A 378 1.16 2.11 4.51
N GLY A 379 0.78 2.31 5.77
CA GLY A 379 1.65 2.19 6.94
C GLY A 379 2.55 3.39 7.19
N SER A 380 2.40 4.47 6.43
CA SER A 380 3.13 5.71 6.68
C SER A 380 2.60 6.49 7.88
N PHE A 381 3.50 7.12 8.63
CA PHE A 381 3.17 8.02 9.74
C PHE A 381 4.16 9.19 9.83
N SER A 382 3.68 10.32 10.33
CA SER A 382 4.41 11.58 10.40
C SER A 382 3.94 12.46 11.56
N PHE A 383 4.77 12.64 12.59
CA PHE A 383 4.43 13.49 13.72
C PHE A 383 4.68 14.97 13.38
N PHE A 384 3.66 15.81 13.56
CA PHE A 384 3.76 17.25 13.36
C PHE A 384 3.85 17.98 14.70
N ASN A 385 4.63 19.08 14.74
CA ASN A 385 4.70 20.01 15.87
C ASN A 385 5.10 19.39 17.22
N VAL A 386 6.09 18.49 17.23
CA VAL A 386 6.60 17.85 18.45
C VAL A 386 7.51 18.84 19.21
N PRO A 387 7.23 19.18 20.49
CA PRO A 387 8.09 20.04 21.30
C PRO A 387 9.50 19.46 21.48
N ALA A 388 10.51 20.31 21.74
CA ALA A 388 11.85 19.82 22.04
C ALA A 388 11.86 18.97 23.32
N GLY A 389 12.42 17.76 23.24
CA GLY A 389 12.35 16.78 24.32
C GLY A 389 12.87 15.41 23.91
N SER A 390 12.95 14.50 24.88
CA SER A 390 13.29 13.09 24.64
C SER A 390 12.02 12.26 24.71
N TYR A 391 11.69 11.60 23.61
CA TYR A 391 10.50 10.77 23.48
C TYR A 391 10.87 9.30 23.24
N VAL A 392 9.92 8.43 23.55
CA VAL A 392 9.93 7.02 23.18
C VAL A 392 8.82 6.82 22.15
N LEU A 393 9.21 6.36 20.96
CA LEU A 393 8.31 5.94 19.90
C LEU A 393 7.91 4.49 20.17
N ASP A 394 6.63 4.28 20.45
CA ASP A 394 6.04 2.97 20.68
C ASP A 394 4.90 2.73 19.68
N VAL A 395 4.66 1.48 19.30
CA VAL A 395 3.57 1.11 18.39
C VAL A 395 2.65 0.15 19.11
N ASP A 396 1.44 0.62 19.37
CA ASP A 396 0.37 -0.17 19.97
C ASP A 396 -0.36 -0.96 18.87
N ASN A 397 -0.32 -2.29 18.99
CA ASN A 397 -0.99 -3.21 18.08
C ASN A 397 -1.38 -4.50 18.83
N LEU A 398 -2.62 -4.95 18.62
CA LEU A 398 -3.15 -6.17 19.25
C LEU A 398 -2.54 -7.47 18.72
N ARG A 399 -1.86 -7.50 17.57
CA ARG A 399 -1.36 -8.76 16.98
C ARG A 399 0.15 -8.84 16.87
N TYR A 400 0.81 -7.71 16.74
CA TYR A 400 2.24 -7.64 16.49
C TYR A 400 2.91 -6.75 17.53
N VAL A 401 4.04 -7.20 18.06
CA VAL A 401 4.86 -6.43 18.99
C VAL A 401 5.99 -5.76 18.22
N TYR A 402 6.11 -4.45 18.37
CA TYR A 402 7.17 -3.63 17.78
C TYR A 402 8.22 -3.27 18.84
N LYS A 403 9.44 -2.99 18.40
CA LYS A 403 10.49 -2.47 19.28
C LYS A 403 10.31 -0.97 19.52
N PRO A 404 10.38 -0.48 20.77
CA PRO A 404 10.35 0.93 21.04
C PRO A 404 11.66 1.59 20.57
N HIS A 405 11.59 2.83 20.09
CA HIS A 405 12.75 3.59 19.64
C HIS A 405 12.84 4.92 20.39
N LYS A 406 14.04 5.34 20.81
CA LYS A 406 14.20 6.62 21.51
C LYS A 406 14.40 7.75 20.51
N VAL A 407 13.53 8.75 20.53
CA VAL A 407 13.55 9.91 19.63
C VAL A 407 13.97 11.14 20.43
N GLU A 408 15.08 11.78 20.07
CA GLU A 408 15.52 13.05 20.64
C GLU A 408 15.26 14.19 19.65
N VAL A 409 14.47 15.18 20.08
CA VAL A 409 14.15 16.38 19.31
C VAL A 409 14.95 17.56 19.87
N GLY A 410 15.90 18.08 19.08
CA GLY A 410 16.75 19.21 19.48
C GLY A 410 16.01 20.54 19.50
N SER A 411 16.32 21.41 20.47
CA SER A 411 15.70 22.74 20.62
C SER A 411 16.32 23.85 19.74
N LYS A 412 17.51 23.64 19.17
CA LYS A 412 18.32 24.71 18.52
C LYS A 412 18.62 24.47 17.04
N SER A 413 18.66 23.21 16.63
CA SER A 413 18.64 22.79 15.24
C SER A 413 17.51 21.77 15.17
N ASN A 414 16.70 21.80 14.12
CA ASN A 414 15.59 20.87 13.88
C ASN A 414 16.10 19.42 13.62
N SER A 415 17.14 19.01 14.34
CA SER A 415 17.82 17.73 14.23
C SER A 415 17.06 16.74 15.09
N ILE A 416 16.49 15.75 14.41
CA ILE A 416 15.83 14.61 15.02
C ILE A 416 16.87 13.48 15.04
N LYS A 417 17.14 12.93 16.23
CA LYS A 417 18.01 11.77 16.38
C LYS A 417 17.18 10.62 16.92
N ILE A 418 17.01 9.58 16.12
CA ILE A 418 16.39 8.33 16.56
C ILE A 418 17.51 7.39 16.99
N ARG A 419 17.39 6.76 18.15
CA ARG A 419 18.34 5.75 18.66
C ARG A 419 17.63 4.43 18.89
N ASN A 420 18.29 3.35 18.46
CA ASN A 420 17.94 1.98 18.83
C ASN A 420 18.37 1.66 20.27
N ASP A 421 17.93 0.51 20.80
CA ASP A 421 18.35 -0.04 22.10
C ASP A 421 19.87 -0.10 22.29
N ASN A 422 20.62 -0.29 21.19
CA ASN A 422 22.09 -0.30 21.19
C ASN A 422 22.71 1.12 21.14
N ASN A 423 21.89 2.16 21.32
CA ASN A 423 22.26 3.58 21.26
C ASN A 423 22.83 4.04 19.91
N THR A 424 22.65 3.25 18.85
CA THR A 424 23.05 3.58 17.47
C THR A 424 22.03 4.52 16.85
N ILE A 425 22.50 5.55 16.14
CA ILE A 425 21.63 6.51 15.44
C ILE A 425 20.98 5.80 14.25
N VAL A 426 19.65 5.78 14.23
CA VAL A 426 18.82 5.25 13.15
C VAL A 426 18.39 6.41 12.28
N SER A 427 18.57 6.26 10.96
CA SER A 427 18.20 7.29 10.00
C SER A 427 16.69 7.42 9.87
N THR A 428 16.21 8.65 9.74
CA THR A 428 14.88 8.97 9.21
C THR A 428 14.90 8.76 7.69
N PRO A 429 13.87 8.18 7.04
CA PRO A 429 12.64 7.60 7.58
C PRO A 429 12.85 6.21 8.21
N ILE A 430 12.27 5.98 9.40
CA ILE A 430 12.36 4.70 10.08
C ILE A 430 11.38 3.68 9.50
N THR A 431 11.85 2.45 9.27
CA THR A 431 10.98 1.32 8.94
C THR A 431 10.77 0.44 10.17
N LEU A 432 9.57 0.45 10.74
CA LEU A 432 9.24 -0.36 11.92
C LEU A 432 8.76 -1.74 11.46
N GLN A 433 9.52 -2.78 11.81
CA GLN A 433 9.17 -4.18 11.55
C GLN A 433 8.69 -4.87 12.83
N PRO A 434 7.69 -5.76 12.75
CA PRO A 434 7.20 -6.51 13.90
C PRO A 434 8.24 -7.55 14.31
N VAL A 435 8.52 -7.62 15.61
CA VAL A 435 9.53 -8.55 16.14
C VAL A 435 8.90 -9.88 16.53
N ALA A 436 7.66 -9.85 17.00
CA ALA A 436 6.94 -11.05 17.42
C ALA A 436 5.43 -10.88 17.22
N ILE A 437 4.72 -12.01 17.18
CA ILE A 437 3.27 -12.07 17.29
C ILE A 437 2.92 -12.07 18.79
N SER A 438 1.97 -11.24 19.21
CA SER A 438 1.55 -11.16 20.60
C SER A 438 0.86 -12.46 21.05
N ASN A 439 1.43 -13.12 22.06
CA ASN A 439 0.85 -14.30 22.70
C ASN A 439 0.18 -13.87 24.01
N TYR A 440 -1.13 -13.68 24.01
CA TYR A 440 -1.90 -13.29 25.20
C TYR A 440 -2.16 -14.45 26.17
N PHE A 441 -1.85 -15.68 25.78
CA PHE A 441 -2.06 -16.87 26.60
C PHE A 441 -0.73 -17.32 27.20
N GLN A 442 -0.66 -17.36 28.53
CA GLN A 442 0.43 -17.99 29.25
C GLN A 442 0.30 -19.51 29.08
N GLN A 443 1.18 -20.12 28.27
CA GLN A 443 1.18 -21.58 28.13
C GLN A 443 1.49 -22.23 29.48
N HIS A 444 0.64 -23.16 29.91
CA HIS A 444 0.88 -23.96 31.11
C HIS A 444 2.23 -24.66 30.97
N VAL A 445 3.11 -24.45 31.95
CA VAL A 445 4.40 -25.16 32.00
C VAL A 445 4.11 -26.66 32.03
N PRO A 446 4.55 -27.46 31.03
CA PRO A 446 4.27 -28.88 31.02
C PRO A 446 4.96 -29.56 32.21
N PHE A 447 4.32 -30.60 32.74
CA PHE A 447 4.83 -31.37 33.87
C PHE A 447 6.21 -31.96 33.55
N SER A 448 7.27 -31.42 34.16
CA SER A 448 8.64 -31.91 34.00
C SER A 448 9.00 -32.85 35.15
N ILE A 449 8.97 -34.15 34.88
CA ILE A 449 9.34 -35.20 35.84
C ILE A 449 10.81 -35.03 36.29
N LEU A 450 11.70 -34.64 35.36
CA LEU A 450 13.10 -34.39 35.66
C LEU A 450 13.30 -33.14 36.54
N GLY A 451 12.48 -32.09 36.37
CA GLY A 451 12.53 -30.89 37.20
C GLY A 451 12.10 -31.12 38.65
N PHE A 452 11.33 -32.18 38.89
CA PHE A 452 10.90 -32.59 40.23
C PHE A 452 12.02 -33.26 41.03
N LEU A 453 12.91 -34.01 40.36
CA LEU A 453 14.06 -34.68 40.97
C LEU A 453 15.12 -33.67 41.45
N SER A 454 15.21 -32.52 40.78
CA SER A 454 16.09 -31.42 41.13
C SER A 454 15.65 -30.63 42.38
N ASN A 455 14.46 -30.92 42.92
CA ASN A 455 13.92 -30.25 44.09
C ASN A 455 14.43 -30.92 45.38
N PRO A 456 15.14 -30.19 46.27
CA PRO A 456 15.82 -30.76 47.43
C PRO A 456 14.90 -31.51 48.41
N MET A 457 13.59 -31.20 48.45
CA MET A 457 12.62 -31.94 49.28
C MET A 457 12.35 -33.37 48.75
N PHE A 458 12.20 -33.52 47.44
CA PHE A 458 11.96 -34.83 46.82
C PHE A 458 13.21 -35.70 46.79
N MET A 459 14.38 -35.07 46.63
CA MET A 459 15.66 -35.76 46.74
C MET A 459 15.86 -36.35 48.14
N MET A 460 15.56 -35.60 49.20
CA MET A 460 15.65 -36.10 50.58
C MET A 460 14.65 -37.22 50.88
N MET A 461 13.41 -37.13 50.37
CA MET A 461 12.42 -38.20 50.51
C MET A 461 12.89 -39.49 49.81
N GLY A 462 13.49 -39.38 48.63
CA GLY A 462 14.06 -40.50 47.89
C GLY A 462 15.25 -41.15 48.61
N ILE A 463 16.20 -40.34 49.11
CA ILE A 463 17.36 -40.83 49.88
C ILE A 463 16.90 -41.53 51.15
N THR A 464 15.92 -40.98 51.87
CA THR A 464 15.38 -41.59 53.09
C THR A 464 14.68 -42.92 52.79
N GLY A 465 13.92 -42.99 51.68
CA GLY A 465 13.28 -44.23 51.23
C GLY A 465 14.28 -45.34 50.89
N ILE A 466 15.38 -45.00 50.21
CA ILE A 466 16.48 -45.96 49.93
C ILE A 466 17.13 -46.41 51.24
N LEU A 467 17.36 -45.49 52.19
CA LEU A 467 18.00 -45.79 53.46
C LEU A 467 17.15 -46.74 54.32
N VAL A 468 15.82 -46.61 54.32
CA VAL A 468 14.91 -47.55 55.01
C VAL A 468 14.96 -48.97 54.43
N VAL A 469 15.17 -49.11 53.12
CA VAL A 469 15.28 -50.43 52.45
C VAL A 469 16.67 -51.05 52.66
N VAL A 470 17.71 -50.23 52.69
CA VAL A 470 19.10 -50.70 52.85
C VAL A 470 19.47 -50.95 54.32
N MET A 471 18.85 -50.23 55.27
CA MET A 471 19.01 -50.43 56.72
C MET A 471 18.92 -51.90 57.16
N PRO A 472 17.87 -52.68 56.83
CA PRO A 472 17.77 -54.08 57.24
C PRO A 472 18.90 -54.96 56.65
N TYR A 473 19.38 -54.66 55.44
CA TYR A 473 20.51 -55.37 54.83
C TYR A 473 21.84 -55.01 55.49
N MET A 474 22.03 -53.74 55.85
CA MET A 474 23.21 -53.30 56.60
C MET A 474 23.18 -53.80 58.04
N THR A 475 22.04 -53.77 58.73
CA THR A 475 21.93 -54.29 60.11
C THR A 475 22.19 -55.78 60.16
N ASN A 476 21.69 -56.57 59.20
CA ASN A 476 21.97 -58.00 59.12
C ASN A 476 23.46 -58.29 58.82
N ALA A 477 24.15 -57.41 58.08
CA ALA A 477 25.59 -57.52 57.84
C ALA A 477 26.42 -57.09 59.05
N ILE A 478 25.97 -56.06 59.79
CA ILE A 478 26.61 -55.53 61.00
C ILE A 478 26.40 -56.44 62.21
N GLU A 479 25.34 -57.27 62.24
CA GLU A 479 25.07 -58.16 63.36
C GLU A 479 26.09 -59.31 63.51
N ASN A 480 26.79 -59.64 62.42
CA ASN A 480 27.80 -60.69 62.34
C ASN A 480 29.24 -60.22 62.67
N ASP A 481 29.49 -58.91 62.81
CA ASP A 481 30.81 -58.34 63.18
C ASP A 481 30.69 -57.54 64.49
N GLU A 482 31.38 -57.98 65.55
CA GLU A 482 31.35 -57.31 66.87
C GLU A 482 31.99 -55.91 66.85
N GLU A 483 32.96 -55.63 65.95
CA GLU A 483 33.55 -54.29 65.79
C GLU A 483 32.61 -53.27 65.14
N ALA A 484 31.69 -53.70 64.26
CA ALA A 484 30.76 -52.81 63.57
C ALA A 484 29.61 -52.32 64.46
N LYS A 485 29.23 -53.12 65.47
CA LYS A 485 28.23 -52.75 66.50
C LYS A 485 28.69 -51.61 67.40
N GLU A 486 29.99 -51.52 67.69
CA GLU A 486 30.55 -50.46 68.54
C GLU A 486 30.67 -49.13 67.79
N ALA A 487 31.06 -49.14 66.51
CA ALA A 487 31.11 -47.95 65.67
C ALA A 487 29.73 -47.30 65.41
N PHE A 488 28.66 -48.11 65.36
CA PHE A 488 27.29 -47.62 65.20
C PHE A 488 26.71 -47.03 66.49
N LYS A 489 27.14 -47.53 67.66
CA LYS A 489 26.78 -46.95 68.97
C LYS A 489 27.52 -45.65 69.26
N LEU A 490 28.76 -45.49 68.79
CA LEU A 490 29.56 -44.29 69.05
C LEU A 490 29.16 -43.08 68.19
N ASN A 491 28.52 -43.31 67.04
CA ASN A 491 28.10 -42.25 66.09
C ASN A 491 26.58 -42.24 65.86
N ALA A 492 25.77 -42.48 66.89
CA ALA A 492 24.34 -42.26 66.79
C ALA A 492 24.07 -40.74 66.70
N PRO A 493 23.57 -40.20 65.57
CA PRO A 493 23.19 -38.80 65.51
C PRO A 493 21.95 -38.59 66.39
N ASP A 494 22.03 -37.59 67.26
CA ASP A 494 20.99 -37.13 68.20
C ASP A 494 19.80 -36.48 67.45
N MET A 495 19.17 -37.22 66.53
CA MET A 495 18.05 -36.76 65.70
C MET A 495 16.81 -37.65 65.84
N VAL A 496 16.57 -38.21 67.02
CA VAL A 496 15.28 -38.87 67.35
C VAL A 496 14.54 -38.19 68.52
N GLN A 497 15.11 -37.19 69.19
CA GLN A 497 14.40 -36.36 70.18
C GLN A 497 13.95 -35.01 69.61
N LYS A 498 13.01 -35.07 68.67
CA LYS A 498 11.94 -34.09 68.41
C LYS A 498 11.19 -34.54 67.16
N VAL A 499 10.45 -35.64 67.28
CA VAL A 499 9.31 -35.84 66.41
C VAL A 499 8.27 -34.82 66.89
N PRO A 500 7.87 -33.81 66.10
CA PRO A 500 6.73 -32.98 66.46
C PRO A 500 5.52 -33.91 66.50
N GLU A 501 4.81 -33.96 67.63
CA GLU A 501 3.54 -34.67 67.72
C GLU A 501 2.60 -34.14 66.63
N TRP A 502 2.24 -35.00 65.69
CA TRP A 502 1.22 -34.70 64.71
C TRP A 502 -0.11 -34.63 65.46
N HIS A 503 -0.58 -33.41 65.75
CA HIS A 503 -1.96 -33.22 66.14
C HIS A 503 -2.85 -33.88 65.08
N SER A 504 -3.66 -34.85 65.52
CA SER A 504 -4.70 -35.43 64.70
C SER A 504 -5.64 -34.30 64.27
N LEU A 505 -5.51 -33.88 63.01
CA LEU A 505 -6.42 -32.93 62.40
C LEU A 505 -7.77 -33.61 62.26
N GLN A 506 -8.61 -33.42 63.28
CA GLN A 506 -10.04 -33.62 63.19
C GLN A 506 -10.56 -32.76 62.03
N ILE A 507 -11.14 -33.44 61.04
CA ILE A 507 -11.87 -32.81 59.94
C ILE A 507 -13.08 -32.11 60.56
N SER A 508 -12.95 -30.81 60.83
CA SER A 508 -14.08 -29.95 61.15
C SER A 508 -14.61 -29.36 59.84
N GLN A 509 -15.76 -29.87 59.40
CA GLN A 509 -16.54 -29.29 58.32
C GLN A 509 -16.83 -27.81 58.64
N LYS A 510 -16.23 -26.90 57.87
CA LYS A 510 -16.67 -25.50 57.83
C LYS A 510 -16.86 -25.07 56.38
N SER A 511 -18.14 -24.94 56.04
CA SER A 511 -18.80 -24.40 54.85
C SER A 511 -18.00 -23.51 53.89
N LEU A 512 -18.14 -23.80 52.59
CA LEU A 512 -17.87 -22.88 51.48
C LEU A 512 -18.73 -21.59 51.59
N PRO A 513 -18.20 -20.41 51.22
CA PRO A 513 -19.05 -19.29 50.84
C PRO A 513 -19.48 -19.42 49.38
N SER A 514 -20.80 -19.41 49.18
CA SER A 514 -21.48 -19.33 47.89
C SER A 514 -21.33 -17.94 47.26
N SER A 515 -20.92 -17.86 45.99
CA SER A 515 -21.31 -16.78 45.09
C SER A 515 -21.70 -17.37 43.73
N SER A 516 -22.99 -17.30 43.43
CA SER A 516 -23.62 -17.70 42.18
C SER A 516 -23.35 -16.71 41.05
N PRO A 517 -23.24 -17.15 39.78
CA PRO A 517 -23.23 -16.28 38.62
C PRO A 517 -24.67 -16.00 38.16
N THR A 518 -25.06 -14.74 38.06
CA THR A 518 -26.35 -14.35 37.46
C THR A 518 -26.14 -14.11 35.97
N ALA A 519 -26.59 -15.06 35.14
CA ALA A 519 -26.90 -14.81 33.74
C ALA A 519 -28.31 -14.22 33.66
N SER A 520 -28.46 -13.08 32.99
CA SER A 520 -29.76 -12.65 32.47
C SER A 520 -29.67 -12.48 30.96
N SER A 521 -30.35 -13.37 30.25
CA SER A 521 -30.78 -13.15 28.88
C SER A 521 -31.89 -12.09 28.86
N LYS A 522 -31.69 -11.04 28.06
CA LYS A 522 -32.70 -10.48 27.16
C LYS A 522 -32.01 -9.97 25.92
#